data_AF-A0A1E1W5L1-F1
#
_entry.id   AF-A0A1E1W5L1-F1
#
_cell.length_a   1.000
_cell.length_b   1.000
_cell.length_c   1.000
_cell.angle_alpha   90.00
_cell.angle_beta   90.00
_cell.angle_gamma   90.00
#
_symmetry.space_group_name_H-M   'P 1'
#
loop_
_entity.id
_entity.type
_entity.pdbx_description
1 polymer ?
#
loop_
_entity_poly.entity_id
_entity_poly.type
_entity_poly.pdbx_seq_one_letter_code
_entity_poly.pdbx_strand_id
1 'polypeptide(L)'
;SKPALVTPSSFTKQEHLYREVVSAVDPIAAPNERPRILDDSALTPLERATIRRAALAHIGSVVRSSKCLTPQPRWLSVRQLAPAADTVYMPPCVQLHRCTPDSGCCYNEGEVCAPVDGKYVTIPFYLNKADGNFTVARMLFFNHTRCACVSRDTLTTVRAREHRHSTQVVRRESQPDAVEWRSTEEPRLERDEE
;
A
#
# COMPACT_ATOMS: atom_id res chain seq x y z
N SER A 1 32.71 -69.34 17.96
CA SER A 1 31.60 -68.37 17.84
C SER A 1 31.94 -67.11 18.62
N LYS A 2 32.19 -66.00 17.93
CA LYS A 2 32.25 -64.65 18.54
C LYS A 2 30.97 -63.93 18.13
N PRO A 3 30.14 -63.40 19.05
CA PRO A 3 29.05 -62.53 18.66
C PRO A 3 29.61 -61.13 18.40
N ALA A 4 29.34 -60.60 17.22
CA ALA A 4 29.54 -59.19 16.90
C ALA A 4 28.55 -58.36 17.71
N LEU A 5 29.06 -57.36 18.44
CA LEU A 5 28.26 -56.38 19.16
C LEU A 5 27.69 -55.40 18.13
N VAL A 6 26.44 -55.60 17.71
CA VAL A 6 25.68 -54.60 16.95
C VAL A 6 25.01 -53.70 17.97
N THR A 7 25.49 -52.46 18.08
CA THR A 7 24.78 -51.38 18.76
C THR A 7 23.89 -50.68 17.72
N PRO A 8 22.56 -50.65 17.89
CA PRO A 8 21.73 -49.74 17.12
C PRO A 8 21.56 -48.41 17.86
N SER A 9 21.13 -47.41 17.10
CA SER A 9 20.67 -46.08 17.53
C SER A 9 21.75 -45.08 17.93
N SER A 10 21.68 -43.81 17.58
CA SER A 10 20.65 -43.05 16.85
C SER A 10 21.17 -41.63 16.75
N PHE A 11 21.40 -41.08 15.56
CA PHE A 11 21.42 -39.64 15.34
C PHE A 11 21.12 -39.39 13.86
N THR A 12 19.88 -39.59 13.44
CA THR A 12 19.33 -38.72 12.39
C THR A 12 19.28 -37.33 13.02
N LYS A 13 20.38 -36.58 12.89
CA LYS A 13 20.38 -35.14 13.07
C LYS A 13 19.48 -34.62 11.96
N GLN A 14 18.19 -34.55 12.24
CA GLN A 14 17.23 -33.91 11.38
C GLN A 14 17.64 -32.44 11.41
N GLU A 15 18.40 -32.04 10.39
CA GLU A 15 18.66 -30.65 10.11
C GLU A 15 17.28 -30.02 9.89
N HIS A 16 16.77 -29.42 10.96
CA HIS A 16 15.69 -28.47 10.87
C HIS A 16 16.22 -27.36 9.98
N LEU A 17 15.99 -27.49 8.67
CA LEU A 17 15.96 -26.39 7.74
C LEU A 17 14.94 -25.40 8.30
N TYR A 18 15.42 -24.45 9.09
CA TYR A 18 14.68 -23.26 9.48
C TYR A 18 14.38 -22.52 8.18
N ARG A 19 13.25 -22.88 7.58
CA ARG A 19 12.68 -22.13 6.47
C ARG A 19 12.21 -20.82 7.07
N GLU A 20 12.96 -19.74 6.83
CA GLU A 20 12.51 -18.39 7.14
C GLU A 20 11.17 -18.16 6.41
N VAL A 21 10.09 -18.10 7.19
CA VAL A 21 8.77 -17.77 6.67
C VAL A 21 8.69 -16.25 6.61
N VAL A 22 9.01 -15.68 5.45
CA VAL A 22 8.77 -14.27 5.19
C VAL A 22 7.25 -14.08 5.07
N SER A 23 6.67 -13.32 5.99
CA SER A 23 5.25 -12.98 5.95
C SER A 23 4.96 -12.15 4.70
N ALA A 24 4.14 -12.68 3.80
CA ALA A 24 3.66 -11.94 2.62
C ALA A 24 2.55 -10.93 2.97
N VAL A 25 2.18 -10.81 4.26
CA VAL A 25 1.13 -9.90 4.74
C VAL A 25 1.65 -8.46 4.85
N ASP A 26 2.95 -8.29 5.08
CA ASP A 26 3.57 -6.96 5.16
C ASP A 26 3.98 -6.47 3.76
N PRO A 27 3.60 -5.24 3.36
CA PRO A 27 3.90 -4.71 2.03
C PRO A 27 5.41 -4.55 1.81
N ILE A 28 6.16 -4.41 2.89
CA ILE A 28 7.59 -4.60 2.91
C ILE A 28 7.75 -6.02 3.46
N ALA A 29 7.88 -7.02 2.59
CA ALA A 29 8.19 -8.40 2.94
C ALA A 29 9.62 -8.52 3.50
N ALA A 30 9.95 -7.65 4.45
CA ALA A 30 11.21 -7.67 5.16
C ALA A 30 11.17 -8.86 6.13
N PRO A 31 12.29 -9.57 6.30
CA PRO A 31 12.44 -10.36 7.50
C PRO A 31 12.19 -9.43 8.69
N ASN A 32 11.54 -9.91 9.75
CA ASN A 32 11.39 -9.15 11.01
C ASN A 32 12.75 -8.85 11.69
N GLU A 33 13.86 -9.03 10.98
CA GLU A 33 15.20 -8.80 11.43
C GLU A 33 15.59 -7.33 11.24
N ARG A 34 15.93 -6.70 12.36
CA ARG A 34 16.44 -5.34 12.37
C ARG A 34 17.83 -5.31 11.69
N PRO A 35 18.11 -4.34 10.80
CA PRO A 35 19.45 -4.14 10.27
C PRO A 35 20.49 -4.03 11.39
N ARG A 36 21.56 -4.80 11.29
CA ARG A 36 22.66 -4.81 12.26
C ARG A 36 23.67 -3.72 11.93
N ILE A 37 24.11 -2.98 12.93
CA ILE A 37 25.26 -2.07 12.80
C ILE A 37 26.52 -2.94 12.90
N LEU A 38 27.40 -2.84 11.90
CA LEU A 38 28.68 -3.54 11.91
C LEU A 38 29.63 -2.86 12.90
N ASP A 39 30.42 -3.67 13.62
CA ASP A 39 31.45 -3.15 14.52
C ASP A 39 32.70 -2.76 13.72
N ASP A 40 32.86 -1.46 13.52
CA ASP A 40 33.95 -0.84 12.76
C ASP A 40 35.11 -0.36 13.67
N SER A 41 35.15 -0.79 14.94
CA SER A 41 36.16 -0.36 15.91
C SER A 41 37.59 -0.71 15.51
N ALA A 42 37.80 -1.81 14.79
CA ALA A 42 39.10 -2.28 14.33
C ALA A 42 39.59 -1.63 13.02
N LEU A 43 38.84 -0.71 12.42
CA LEU A 43 39.21 -0.12 11.13
C LEU A 43 40.44 0.79 11.19
N THR A 44 41.19 0.81 10.11
CA THR A 44 42.25 1.78 9.86
C THR A 44 41.69 3.18 9.53
N PRO A 45 42.49 4.26 9.63
CA PRO A 45 42.07 5.59 9.19
C PRO A 45 41.65 5.65 7.71
N LEU A 46 42.30 4.87 6.84
CA LEU A 46 41.97 4.80 5.42
C LEU A 46 40.60 4.18 5.18
N GLU A 47 40.29 3.07 5.86
CA GLU A 47 38.99 2.39 5.76
C GLU A 47 37.85 3.27 6.32
N ARG A 48 38.08 3.99 7.42
CA ARG A 48 37.09 4.97 7.90
C ARG A 48 36.82 6.07 6.87
N ALA A 49 37.84 6.52 6.15
CA ALA A 49 37.68 7.53 5.11
C ALA A 49 36.91 6.98 3.89
N THR A 50 37.13 5.72 3.51
CA THR A 50 36.39 5.08 2.41
C THR A 50 34.92 4.90 2.76
N ILE A 51 34.60 4.45 3.98
CA ILE A 51 33.20 4.32 4.46
C ILE A 51 32.51 5.68 4.47
N ARG A 52 33.16 6.74 4.99
CA ARG A 52 32.60 8.09 4.96
C ARG A 52 32.30 8.56 3.54
N ARG A 53 33.22 8.31 2.59
CA ARG A 53 33.00 8.64 1.18
C ARG A 53 31.84 7.85 0.59
N ALA A 54 31.74 6.56 0.90
CA ALA A 54 30.65 5.70 0.46
C ALA A 54 29.29 6.18 1.01
N ALA A 55 29.23 6.59 2.28
CA ALA A 55 28.03 7.14 2.89
C ALA A 55 27.58 8.44 2.20
N LEU A 56 28.50 9.37 1.93
CA LEU A 56 28.19 10.60 1.19
C LEU A 56 27.73 10.31 -0.24
N ALA A 57 28.36 9.35 -0.92
CA ALA A 57 27.95 8.92 -2.25
C ALA A 57 26.55 8.29 -2.23
N HIS A 58 26.25 7.48 -1.21
CA HIS A 58 24.94 6.87 -1.02
C HIS A 58 23.86 7.93 -0.80
N ILE A 59 24.08 8.89 0.11
CA ILE A 59 23.18 10.04 0.32
C ILE A 59 22.91 10.74 -1.01
N GLY A 60 23.97 11.10 -1.74
CA GLY A 60 23.83 11.76 -3.04
C GLY A 60 23.05 10.92 -4.06
N SER A 61 23.26 9.60 -4.07
CA SER A 61 22.55 8.68 -4.95
C SER A 61 21.06 8.67 -4.63
N VAL A 62 20.69 8.35 -3.39
CA VAL A 62 19.30 8.27 -2.91
C VAL A 62 18.55 9.56 -3.19
N VAL A 63 19.15 10.69 -2.82
CA VAL A 63 18.57 12.02 -3.03
C VAL A 63 18.29 12.33 -4.51
N ARG A 64 19.16 11.88 -5.42
CA ARG A 64 18.99 12.14 -6.85
C ARG A 64 18.00 11.17 -7.50
N SER A 65 18.05 9.89 -7.14
CA SER A 65 17.31 8.82 -7.82
C SER A 65 15.93 8.55 -7.23
N SER A 66 15.71 8.81 -5.94
CA SER A 66 14.49 8.43 -5.22
C SER A 66 13.63 9.63 -4.83
N LYS A 67 13.54 10.66 -5.68
CA LYS A 67 12.75 11.86 -5.34
C LYS A 67 11.26 11.51 -5.26
N CYS A 68 10.61 11.93 -4.17
CA CYS A 68 9.16 11.89 -4.03
C CYS A 68 8.49 12.88 -5.01
N LEU A 69 8.36 12.49 -6.27
CA LEU A 69 7.78 13.30 -7.33
C LEU A 69 6.84 12.47 -8.21
N THR A 70 7.31 11.29 -8.62
CA THR A 70 6.60 10.42 -9.56
C THR A 70 5.80 9.36 -8.80
N PRO A 71 4.47 9.35 -8.93
CA PRO A 71 3.63 8.26 -8.43
C PRO A 71 4.07 6.90 -8.98
N GLN A 72 4.11 5.87 -8.13
CA GLN A 72 4.50 4.51 -8.52
C GLN A 72 3.28 3.66 -8.89
N PRO A 73 3.35 2.80 -9.92
CA PRO A 73 2.27 1.89 -10.26
C PRO A 73 2.10 0.82 -9.17
N ARG A 74 0.86 0.64 -8.69
CA ARG A 74 0.50 -0.32 -7.65
C ARG A 74 -0.72 -1.12 -8.06
N TRP A 75 -0.69 -2.42 -7.82
CA TRP A 75 -1.84 -3.30 -7.93
C TRP A 75 -2.66 -3.22 -6.65
N LEU A 76 -3.89 -2.73 -6.76
CA LEU A 76 -4.80 -2.57 -5.64
C LEU A 76 -6.00 -3.50 -5.83
N SER A 77 -6.45 -4.11 -4.74
CA SER A 77 -7.67 -4.91 -4.74
C SER A 77 -8.88 -4.01 -4.96
N VAL A 78 -9.67 -4.28 -5.99
CA VAL A 78 -10.92 -3.55 -6.26
C VAL A 78 -11.89 -3.72 -5.09
N ARG A 79 -11.89 -4.91 -4.46
CA ARG A 79 -12.68 -5.23 -3.27
C ARG A 79 -12.42 -4.31 -2.09
N GLN A 80 -11.16 -3.91 -1.90
CA GLN A 80 -10.74 -2.99 -0.83
C GLN A 80 -11.11 -1.54 -1.15
N LEU A 81 -11.10 -1.15 -2.43
CA LEU A 81 -11.44 0.20 -2.88
C LEU A 81 -12.95 0.42 -3.01
N ALA A 82 -13.70 -0.62 -3.36
CA ALA A 82 -15.15 -0.63 -3.56
C ALA A 82 -15.77 -1.87 -2.88
N PRO A 83 -16.02 -1.84 -1.56
CA PRO A 83 -16.62 -2.95 -0.84
C PRO A 83 -18.08 -3.18 -1.26
N ALA A 84 -18.39 -4.31 -1.90
CA ALA A 84 -19.76 -4.75 -2.22
C ALA A 84 -19.91 -6.28 -2.03
N ALA A 85 -20.43 -6.74 -0.89
CA ALA A 85 -20.35 -8.15 -0.41
C ALA A 85 -20.83 -9.18 -1.43
N ASP A 86 -21.86 -8.83 -2.19
CA ASP A 86 -22.54 -9.62 -3.20
C ASP A 86 -21.87 -9.61 -4.59
N THR A 87 -20.77 -8.87 -4.77
CA THR A 87 -20.17 -8.63 -6.09
C THR A 87 -18.75 -9.19 -6.18
N VAL A 88 -18.50 -9.96 -7.22
CA VAL A 88 -17.18 -10.41 -7.67
C VAL A 88 -16.72 -9.55 -8.84
N TYR A 89 -15.61 -8.84 -8.66
CA TYR A 89 -14.99 -8.01 -9.69
C TYR A 89 -14.01 -8.81 -10.53
N MET A 90 -14.08 -8.64 -11.86
CA MET A 90 -13.18 -9.30 -12.82
C MET A 90 -12.55 -8.25 -13.76
N PRO A 91 -11.21 -8.07 -13.72
CA PRO A 91 -10.28 -8.67 -12.76
C PRO A 91 -10.49 -8.17 -11.31
N PRO A 92 -9.99 -8.88 -10.27
CA PRO A 92 -10.17 -8.50 -8.87
C PRO A 92 -9.26 -7.33 -8.44
N CYS A 93 -8.30 -6.94 -9.29
CA CYS A 93 -7.33 -5.91 -9.02
C CYS A 93 -7.25 -4.88 -10.15
N VAL A 94 -6.73 -3.70 -9.82
CA VAL A 94 -6.54 -2.58 -10.74
C VAL A 94 -5.15 -1.99 -10.53
N GLN A 95 -4.48 -1.60 -11.61
CA GLN A 95 -3.24 -0.85 -11.53
C GLN A 95 -3.56 0.65 -11.45
N LEU A 96 -3.16 1.30 -10.35
CA LEU A 96 -3.26 2.75 -10.19
C LEU A 96 -1.90 3.29 -9.78
N HIS A 97 -1.61 4.55 -10.15
CA HIS A 97 -0.42 5.21 -9.66
C HIS A 97 -0.71 5.82 -8.28
N ARG A 98 0.15 5.52 -7.31
CA ARG A 98 0.00 5.96 -5.93
C ARG A 98 1.30 6.60 -5.44
N CYS A 99 1.11 7.54 -4.52
CA CYS A 99 2.16 8.12 -3.70
C CYS A 99 2.00 7.47 -2.33
N THR A 100 3.04 6.78 -1.91
CA THR A 100 3.14 6.06 -0.64
C THR A 100 4.47 6.42 0.00
N PRO A 101 4.68 6.15 1.31
CA PRO A 101 5.94 6.45 1.99
C PRO A 101 7.19 5.86 1.32
N ASP A 102 7.03 4.76 0.59
CA ASP A 102 8.06 4.05 -0.18
C ASP A 102 8.10 4.43 -1.68
N SER A 103 7.27 5.38 -2.13
CA SER A 103 7.31 5.88 -3.52
C SER A 103 8.52 6.78 -3.80
N GLY A 104 9.15 7.30 -2.76
CA GLY A 104 10.35 8.12 -2.82
C GLY A 104 10.83 8.50 -1.40
N CYS A 105 12.09 8.88 -1.29
CA CYS A 105 12.72 9.31 -0.04
C CYS A 105 12.60 10.84 0.12
N CYS A 106 12.27 11.26 1.34
CA CYS A 106 12.31 12.66 1.76
C CYS A 106 13.57 12.92 2.57
N TYR A 107 14.08 14.15 2.50
CA TYR A 107 15.31 14.52 3.22
C TYR A 107 15.11 14.59 4.74
N ASN A 108 13.92 15.01 5.16
CA ASN A 108 13.57 15.17 6.56
C ASN A 108 12.72 13.97 7.02
N GLU A 109 13.07 13.37 8.16
CA GLU A 109 12.33 12.26 8.76
C GLU A 109 10.91 12.67 9.20
N GLY A 110 10.70 13.96 9.47
CA GLY A 110 9.38 14.55 9.74
C GLY A 110 8.48 14.67 8.51
N GLU A 111 8.99 14.39 7.31
CA GLU A 111 8.24 14.39 6.06
C GLU A 111 7.92 12.97 5.60
N VAL A 112 6.90 12.87 4.75
CA VAL A 112 6.54 11.61 4.09
C VAL A 112 6.12 11.89 2.65
N CYS A 113 6.36 10.93 1.78
CA CYS A 113 5.95 11.03 0.39
C CYS A 113 4.43 10.85 0.25
N ALA A 114 3.74 11.89 -0.22
CA ALA A 114 2.28 11.94 -0.30
C ALA A 114 1.80 12.56 -1.63
N PRO A 115 0.55 12.29 -2.04
CA PRO A 115 -0.01 12.93 -3.23
C PRO A 115 -0.25 14.41 -3.01
N VAL A 116 0.11 15.22 -4.00
CA VAL A 116 -0.23 16.65 -4.07
C VAL A 116 -1.07 17.00 -5.29
N ASP A 117 -1.27 16.04 -6.19
CA ASP A 117 -2.14 16.16 -7.35
C ASP A 117 -2.64 14.77 -7.81
N GLY A 118 -3.79 14.74 -8.48
CA GLY A 118 -4.38 13.52 -9.01
C GLY A 118 -5.56 13.78 -9.92
N LYS A 119 -5.97 12.73 -10.64
CA LYS A 119 -7.11 12.76 -11.55
C LYS A 119 -7.95 11.51 -11.41
N TYR A 120 -9.25 11.64 -11.64
CA TYR A 120 -10.11 10.49 -11.76
C TYR A 120 -9.95 9.82 -13.13
N VAL A 121 -9.86 8.49 -13.13
CA VAL A 121 -9.79 7.65 -14.32
C VAL A 121 -10.91 6.63 -14.28
N THR A 122 -11.54 6.42 -15.42
CA THR A 122 -12.62 5.44 -15.54
C THR A 122 -12.10 4.16 -16.15
N ILE A 123 -12.30 3.03 -15.47
CA ILE A 123 -11.81 1.73 -15.89
C ILE A 123 -13.00 0.75 -15.93
N PRO A 124 -13.21 0.02 -17.03
CA PRO A 124 -14.29 -0.96 -17.12
C PRO A 124 -13.95 -2.25 -16.37
N PHE A 125 -14.95 -2.81 -15.68
CA PHE A 125 -14.87 -4.10 -15.00
C PHE A 125 -16.07 -4.96 -15.37
N TYR A 126 -15.88 -6.28 -15.34
CA TYR A 126 -16.97 -7.23 -15.27
C TYR A 126 -17.36 -7.43 -13.80
N LEU A 127 -18.66 -7.40 -13.52
CA LEU A 127 -19.25 -7.56 -12.20
C LEU A 127 -20.15 -8.80 -12.25
N ASN A 128 -19.80 -9.81 -11.47
CA ASN A 128 -20.64 -10.99 -11.27
C ASN A 128 -21.28 -10.87 -9.89
N LYS A 129 -22.59 -10.67 -9.86
CA LYS A 129 -23.37 -10.54 -8.63
C LYS A 129 -23.90 -11.90 -8.16
N ALA A 130 -24.17 -12.02 -6.86
CA ALA A 130 -24.64 -13.25 -6.25
C ALA A 130 -26.01 -13.74 -6.78
N ASP A 131 -26.82 -12.84 -7.34
CA ASP A 131 -28.07 -13.14 -8.04
C ASP A 131 -27.86 -13.78 -9.44
N GLY A 132 -26.60 -14.00 -9.83
CA GLY A 132 -26.21 -14.54 -11.13
C GLY A 132 -26.12 -13.48 -12.24
N ASN A 133 -26.31 -12.19 -11.91
CA ASN A 133 -26.24 -11.12 -12.89
C ASN A 133 -24.79 -10.78 -13.25
N PHE A 134 -24.47 -10.86 -14.54
CA PHE A 134 -23.16 -10.53 -15.09
C PHE A 134 -23.24 -9.25 -15.92
N THR A 135 -22.58 -8.20 -15.46
CA THR A 135 -22.65 -6.87 -16.09
C THR A 135 -21.27 -6.26 -16.31
N VAL A 136 -21.18 -5.32 -17.27
CA VAL A 136 -20.01 -4.46 -17.44
C VAL A 136 -20.32 -3.11 -16.81
N ALA A 137 -19.51 -2.67 -15.87
CA ALA A 137 -19.62 -1.32 -15.30
C ALA A 137 -18.32 -0.55 -15.48
N ARG A 138 -18.47 0.76 -15.68
CA ARG A 138 -17.37 1.72 -15.73
C ARG A 138 -17.17 2.27 -14.32
N MET A 139 -16.07 1.90 -13.68
CA MET A 139 -15.76 2.29 -12.32
C MET A 139 -14.78 3.47 -12.33
N LEU A 140 -14.99 4.43 -11.43
CA LEU A 140 -14.16 5.63 -11.31
C LEU A 140 -13.13 5.46 -10.20
N PHE A 141 -11.85 5.69 -10.50
CA PHE A 141 -10.75 5.57 -9.55
C PHE A 141 -9.94 6.86 -9.50
N PHE A 142 -9.49 7.26 -8.30
CA PHE A 142 -8.57 8.38 -8.15
C PHE A 142 -7.13 7.92 -8.38
N ASN A 143 -6.46 8.47 -9.39
CA ASN A 143 -5.11 8.13 -9.80
C ASN A 143 -4.18 9.32 -9.50
N HIS A 144 -3.11 9.12 -8.75
CA HIS A 144 -2.21 10.22 -8.40
C HIS A 144 -1.36 10.62 -9.63
N THR A 145 -1.14 11.91 -9.81
CA THR A 145 -0.34 12.45 -10.94
C THR A 145 0.96 13.09 -10.48
N ARG A 146 1.03 13.54 -9.22
CA ARG A 146 2.24 14.14 -8.64
C ARG A 146 2.33 13.89 -7.14
N CYS A 147 3.54 13.59 -6.68
CA CYS A 147 3.87 13.47 -5.26
C CYS A 147 4.73 14.64 -4.79
N ALA A 148 4.78 14.87 -3.48
CA ALA A 148 5.77 15.71 -2.83
C ALA A 148 6.05 15.22 -1.41
N CYS A 149 7.19 15.63 -0.86
CA CYS A 149 7.45 15.51 0.57
C CYS A 149 6.57 16.51 1.32
N VAL A 150 5.73 15.99 2.20
CA VAL A 150 4.84 16.80 3.03
C VAL A 150 5.11 16.49 4.51
N SER A 151 4.96 17.50 5.37
CA SER A 151 5.06 17.28 6.82
C SER A 151 3.99 16.29 7.29
N ARG A 152 4.39 15.34 8.14
CA ARG A 152 3.49 14.36 8.76
C ARG A 152 2.32 15.01 9.51
N ASP A 153 2.55 16.19 10.10
CA ASP A 153 1.52 16.92 10.85
C ASP A 153 0.37 17.36 9.94
N THR A 154 0.68 17.77 8.71
CA THR A 154 -0.31 18.27 7.75
C THR A 154 -1.26 17.18 7.24
N LEU A 155 -0.81 15.92 7.16
CA LEU A 155 -1.62 14.81 6.67
C LEU A 155 -2.79 14.44 7.59
N THR A 156 -2.66 14.70 8.89
CA THR A 156 -3.75 14.46 9.87
C THR A 156 -4.96 15.38 9.64
N THR A 157 -4.75 16.53 8.99
CA THR A 157 -5.79 17.56 8.83
C THR A 157 -6.69 17.35 7.62
N VAL A 158 -6.30 16.54 6.62
CA VAL A 158 -7.12 16.29 5.42
C VAL A 158 -8.31 15.39 5.73
N ARG A 159 -8.15 14.37 6.59
CA ARG A 159 -9.26 13.52 7.06
C ARG A 159 -10.33 14.30 7.85
N ALA A 160 -9.99 15.46 8.40
CA ALA A 160 -10.91 16.30 9.19
C ALA A 160 -11.64 17.38 8.37
N ARG A 161 -11.21 17.66 7.12
CA ARG A 161 -11.80 18.73 6.29
C ARG A 161 -13.02 18.30 5.46
N GLU A 162 -13.18 17.00 5.18
CA GLU A 162 -14.37 16.49 4.49
C GLU A 162 -15.62 16.43 5.38
N HIS A 163 -15.46 16.40 6.71
CA HIS A 163 -16.59 16.39 7.66
C HIS A 163 -17.07 17.77 8.15
N ARG A 164 -16.43 18.88 7.74
CA ARG A 164 -16.75 20.23 8.24
C ARG A 164 -17.38 21.20 7.23
N HIS A 165 -17.61 20.79 5.98
CA HIS A 165 -18.24 21.65 4.96
C HIS A 165 -19.71 21.32 4.64
N SER A 166 -20.36 20.39 5.35
CA SER A 166 -21.78 20.06 5.12
C SER A 166 -22.74 20.76 6.11
N THR A 167 -22.39 21.94 6.60
CA THR A 167 -23.36 22.76 7.36
C THR A 167 -23.10 24.23 7.11
N GLN A 168 -24.14 24.91 6.61
CA GLN A 168 -24.21 26.34 6.24
C GLN A 168 -23.65 26.59 4.83
N VAL A 169 -24.41 27.02 3.80
CA VAL A 169 -25.46 28.03 3.76
C VAL A 169 -26.40 27.77 2.57
N VAL A 170 -27.70 27.81 2.83
CA VAL A 170 -28.76 27.97 1.81
C VAL A 170 -28.71 29.40 1.25
N ARG A 171 -28.43 29.56 -0.05
CA ARG A 171 -29.05 30.61 -0.88
C ARG A 171 -28.99 30.22 -2.36
N ARG A 172 -30.16 30.34 -2.99
CA ARG A 172 -30.62 29.88 -4.30
C ARG A 172 -30.20 30.84 -5.41
N GLU A 173 -29.70 30.32 -6.55
CA GLU A 173 -30.03 30.76 -7.92
C GLU A 173 -29.39 29.88 -9.04
N SER A 174 -30.27 29.21 -9.81
CA SER A 174 -30.26 28.86 -11.26
C SER A 174 -29.10 28.13 -12.00
N GLN A 175 -29.25 26.78 -12.13
CA GLN A 175 -29.19 25.89 -13.34
C GLN A 175 -27.97 25.81 -14.31
N PRO A 176 -27.81 24.73 -15.11
CA PRO A 176 -27.66 23.27 -14.86
C PRO A 176 -26.22 22.79 -15.26
N ASP A 177 -25.62 21.69 -14.80
CA ASP A 177 -25.86 20.28 -15.12
C ASP A 177 -25.03 19.48 -14.10
N ALA A 178 -25.65 19.01 -13.01
CA ALA A 178 -24.99 18.12 -12.07
C ALA A 178 -25.61 16.73 -12.22
N VAL A 179 -24.82 15.79 -12.73
CA VAL A 179 -25.12 14.36 -12.71
C VAL A 179 -25.45 13.98 -11.27
N GLU A 180 -26.71 13.64 -11.04
CA GLU A 180 -27.27 13.29 -9.75
C GLU A 180 -26.63 11.99 -9.25
N TRP A 181 -25.70 12.11 -8.30
CA TRP A 181 -25.15 10.97 -7.59
C TRP A 181 -26.25 10.36 -6.70
N ARG A 182 -26.85 9.25 -7.15
CA ARG A 182 -27.60 8.39 -6.24
C ARG A 182 -26.62 7.53 -5.46
N SER A 183 -26.52 7.80 -4.16
CA SER A 183 -26.07 6.81 -3.18
C SER A 183 -26.99 5.60 -3.29
N THR A 184 -26.42 4.41 -3.39
CA THR A 184 -27.18 3.16 -3.34
C THR A 184 -27.77 2.99 -1.93
N GLU A 185 -28.98 3.48 -1.72
CA GLU A 185 -29.82 3.06 -0.60
C GLU A 185 -30.34 1.65 -0.88
N GLU A 186 -30.14 0.76 0.09
CA GLU A 186 -30.70 -0.58 0.13
C GLU A 186 -32.24 -0.49 0.28
N PRO A 187 -33.05 -1.25 -0.49
CA PRO A 187 -34.48 -1.32 -0.25
C PRO A 187 -34.76 -1.99 1.10
N ARG A 188 -35.53 -1.33 1.97
CA ARG A 188 -36.09 -1.96 3.17
C ARG A 188 -37.13 -2.98 2.74
N LEU A 189 -36.87 -4.26 3.03
CA LEU A 189 -37.86 -5.33 2.94
C LEU A 189 -39.00 -5.03 3.91
N GLU A 190 -40.19 -4.75 3.38
CA GLU A 190 -41.44 -4.75 4.13
C GLU A 190 -41.71 -6.19 4.60
N ARG A 191 -42.05 -6.32 5.89
CA ARG A 191 -42.46 -7.57 6.49
C ARG A 191 -43.94 -7.75 6.16
N ASP A 192 -44.27 -8.72 5.34
CA ASP A 192 -45.63 -9.21 5.23
C ASP A 192 -46.01 -9.86 6.57
N GLU A 193 -46.97 -9.26 7.28
CA GLU A 193 -47.66 -9.88 8.41
C GLU A 193 -48.97 -10.49 7.89
N GLU A 194 -49.19 -11.76 8.28
CA GLU A 194 -50.41 -12.56 8.11
C GLU A 194 -51.51 -12.13 9.09
#